data_AF-A0A8C0GQ02-F1
#
_entry.id   AF-A0A8C0GQ02-F1
#
_cell.length_a   1.000
_cell.length_b   1.000
_cell.length_c   1.000
_cell.angle_alpha   90.00
_cell.angle_beta   90.00
_cell.angle_gamma   90.00
#
_symmetry.space_group_name_H-M   'P 1'
#
loop_
_entity.id
_entity.type
_entity.pdbx_description
1 polymer ?
#
loop_
_entity_poly.entity_id
_entity_poly.type
_entity_poly.pdbx_seq_one_letter_code
_entity_poly.pdbx_strand_id
1 'polypeptide(L)'
;PLALNEIPVAGWDRPLAGTEPRLCQPSAPSIDYIHCLVPDLLQLTRLPCYWGVMDRYQAEALLEGKPEGTFLLRDSAQEDYLFSVSFRRYGRSLHARVEQWNHNFSFDVHDPGVFHAPTVSGLLERYKDPSACMFFEPLLSRPVCRPFPFALQHLCRAVVAGCTSYDGIGRLPIPSALQEYLKEYHYKQKVRVRRLDTRWN
;
A
#
# COMPACT_ATOMS: atom_id res chain seq x y z
N PRO A 1 27.02 12.63 71.23
CA PRO A 1 26.19 12.14 72.36
C PRO A 1 24.93 11.45 71.83
N LEU A 2 24.87 10.13 72.05
CA LEU A 2 23.81 9.21 71.66
C LEU A 2 22.57 9.38 72.55
N ALA A 3 21.37 9.23 71.97
CA ALA A 3 20.14 8.75 72.62
C ALA A 3 19.20 8.33 71.46
N LEU A 4 18.96 7.05 71.14
CA LEU A 4 18.24 5.98 71.85
C LEU A 4 16.83 6.33 72.33
N ASN A 5 15.87 5.85 71.51
CA ASN A 5 14.54 5.27 71.76
C ASN A 5 13.71 5.68 72.98
N GLU A 6 12.45 6.05 72.72
CA GLU A 6 11.27 5.53 73.44
C GLU A 6 10.06 5.38 72.49
N ILE A 7 9.29 4.30 72.68
CA ILE A 7 8.00 4.00 72.03
C ILE A 7 6.89 4.28 73.05
N PRO A 8 5.69 4.71 72.63
CA PRO A 8 4.51 4.01 73.12
C PRO A 8 3.46 3.68 72.06
N VAL A 9 2.66 2.68 72.40
CA VAL A 9 1.64 1.96 71.63
C VAL A 9 0.25 2.55 71.92
N ALA A 10 -0.64 2.53 70.91
CA ALA A 10 -2.12 2.56 70.93
C ALA A 10 -2.68 3.63 69.95
N GLY A 11 -3.63 3.40 69.04
CA GLY A 11 -4.40 2.22 68.68
C GLY A 11 -5.57 2.61 67.74
N TRP A 12 -6.26 1.58 67.23
CA TRP A 12 -7.64 1.54 66.73
C TRP A 12 -8.00 2.24 65.40
N ASP A 13 -8.38 1.37 64.43
CA ASP A 13 -9.49 1.47 63.47
C ASP A 13 -9.30 1.88 61.99
N ARG A 14 -9.62 0.88 61.12
CA ARG A 14 -10.17 0.90 59.73
C ARG A 14 -9.19 0.96 58.53
N PRO A 15 -9.63 0.47 57.34
CA PRO A 15 -10.07 -0.89 57.02
C PRO A 15 -9.20 -1.51 55.91
N LEU A 16 -9.34 -2.82 55.68
CA LEU A 16 -8.71 -3.52 54.56
C LEU A 16 -9.19 -2.91 53.22
N ALA A 17 -8.29 -2.17 52.55
CA ALA A 17 -8.52 -1.72 51.18
C ALA A 17 -8.48 -2.95 50.26
N GLY A 18 -9.65 -3.34 49.79
CA GLY A 18 -9.83 -4.40 48.81
C GLY A 18 -9.02 -4.11 47.55
N THR A 19 -8.45 -5.17 46.99
CA THR A 19 -7.84 -5.20 45.67
C THR A 19 -8.90 -4.80 44.65
N GLU A 20 -8.89 -3.56 44.18
CA GLU A 20 -9.72 -3.17 43.04
C GLU A 20 -9.35 -4.06 41.85
N PRO A 21 -10.32 -4.75 41.21
CA PRO A 21 -10.05 -5.43 39.97
C PRO A 21 -9.67 -4.36 38.96
N ARG A 22 -8.44 -4.42 38.44
CA ARG A 22 -8.03 -3.60 37.29
C ARG A 22 -9.06 -3.83 36.20
N LEU A 23 -9.90 -2.82 35.93
CA LEU A 23 -10.74 -2.81 34.74
C LEU A 23 -9.78 -2.99 33.57
N CYS A 24 -9.81 -4.16 32.92
CA CYS A 24 -9.12 -4.36 31.66
C CYS A 24 -9.65 -3.28 30.71
N GLN A 25 -8.81 -2.28 30.43
CA GLN A 25 -9.11 -1.31 29.40
C GLN A 25 -9.37 -2.13 28.12
N PRO A 26 -10.48 -1.89 27.39
CA PRO A 26 -10.69 -2.55 26.13
C PRO A 26 -9.48 -2.21 25.26
N SER A 27 -8.68 -3.22 24.93
CA SER A 27 -7.56 -3.09 24.00
C SER A 27 -8.08 -2.36 22.76
N ALA A 28 -7.42 -1.26 22.40
CA ALA A 28 -7.70 -0.55 21.16
C ALA A 28 -7.77 -1.59 20.03
N PRO A 29 -8.74 -1.49 19.10
CA PRO A 29 -8.86 -2.48 18.04
C PRO A 29 -7.55 -2.54 17.26
N SER A 30 -6.82 -3.66 17.35
CA SER A 30 -5.70 -3.92 16.46
C SER A 30 -6.29 -4.13 15.07
N ILE A 31 -5.94 -3.24 14.14
CA ILE A 31 -6.26 -3.46 12.74
C ILE A 31 -5.22 -4.44 12.24
N ASP A 32 -5.64 -5.67 11.98
CA ASP A 32 -4.77 -6.65 11.34
C ASP A 32 -4.74 -6.38 9.83
N TYR A 33 -3.56 -6.58 9.24
CA TYR A 33 -3.34 -6.44 7.81
C TYR A 33 -2.85 -7.77 7.25
N ILE A 34 -3.33 -8.10 6.06
CA ILE A 34 -2.73 -9.16 5.22
C ILE A 34 -1.97 -8.51 4.07
N HIS A 35 -0.97 -9.22 3.56
CA HIS A 35 -0.18 -8.77 2.41
C HIS A 35 -0.66 -9.51 1.16
N CYS A 36 -0.94 -8.77 0.11
CA CYS A 36 -1.41 -9.30 -1.16
C CYS A 36 -0.49 -8.84 -2.29
N LEU A 37 -0.03 -9.78 -3.12
CA LEU A 37 0.72 -9.42 -4.33
C LEU A 37 -0.19 -8.62 -5.28
N VAL A 38 0.41 -7.69 -6.04
CA VAL A 38 -0.31 -6.99 -7.11
C VAL A 38 -0.80 -8.03 -8.13
N PRO A 39 -2.12 -8.15 -8.38
CA PRO A 39 -2.68 -9.26 -9.14
C PRO A 39 -2.26 -9.25 -10.61
N ASP A 40 -1.98 -8.08 -11.17
CA ASP A 40 -1.69 -7.87 -12.59
C ASP A 40 -0.23 -7.45 -12.87
N LEU A 41 0.71 -7.70 -11.96
CA LEU A 41 2.12 -7.33 -12.14
C LEU A 41 2.72 -7.89 -13.46
N LEU A 42 2.40 -9.14 -13.82
CA LEU A 42 2.83 -9.72 -15.09
C LEU A 42 2.27 -8.96 -16.31
N GLN A 43 1.04 -8.45 -16.21
CA GLN A 43 0.46 -7.63 -17.27
C GLN A 43 1.14 -6.26 -17.34
N LEU A 44 1.36 -5.60 -16.19
CA LEU A 44 2.05 -4.31 -16.11
C LEU A 44 3.45 -4.38 -16.70
N THR A 45 4.22 -5.43 -16.40
CA THR A 45 5.58 -5.61 -16.93
C THR A 45 5.64 -5.74 -18.45
N ARG A 46 4.54 -6.17 -19.09
CA ARG A 46 4.39 -6.25 -20.55
C ARG A 46 3.93 -4.93 -21.17
N LEU A 47 3.36 -4.01 -20.39
CA LEU A 47 2.93 -2.72 -20.92
C LEU A 47 4.15 -1.87 -21.30
N PRO A 48 4.20 -1.32 -22.52
CA PRO A 48 5.30 -0.46 -22.94
C PRO A 48 5.31 0.87 -22.18
N CYS A 49 4.18 1.28 -21.59
CA CYS A 49 4.08 2.50 -20.79
C CYS A 49 4.53 2.34 -19.34
N TYR A 50 4.87 1.13 -18.88
CA TYR A 50 5.40 0.91 -17.54
C TYR A 50 6.92 1.00 -17.56
N TRP A 51 7.47 1.99 -16.86
CA TRP A 51 8.91 2.31 -16.84
C TRP A 51 9.66 1.67 -15.67
N GLY A 52 8.95 1.04 -14.71
CA GLY A 52 9.55 0.52 -13.49
C GLY A 52 10.04 1.64 -12.57
N VAL A 53 11.18 1.42 -11.92
CA VAL A 53 11.82 2.40 -11.03
C VAL A 53 12.22 3.64 -11.83
N MET A 54 11.52 4.73 -11.57
CA MET A 54 11.75 6.04 -12.18
C MET A 54 11.24 7.11 -11.22
N ASP A 55 12.03 8.16 -11.02
CA ASP A 55 11.61 9.28 -10.19
C ASP A 55 10.68 10.26 -10.92
N ARG A 56 10.17 11.24 -10.17
CA ARG A 56 9.26 12.25 -10.70
C ARG A 56 9.92 13.14 -11.77
N TYR A 57 11.16 13.55 -11.56
CA TYR A 57 11.86 14.51 -12.43
C TYR A 57 12.23 13.88 -13.76
N GLN A 58 12.66 12.61 -13.76
CA GLN A 58 12.87 11.82 -14.97
C GLN A 58 11.58 11.71 -15.80
N ALA A 59 10.45 11.48 -15.13
CA ALA A 59 9.15 11.44 -15.81
C ALA A 59 8.75 12.81 -16.37
N GLU A 60 8.98 13.90 -15.64
CA GLU A 60 8.70 15.26 -16.11
C GLU A 60 9.52 15.61 -17.36
N ALA A 61 10.81 15.25 -17.40
CA ALA A 61 11.67 15.46 -18.55
C ALA A 61 11.18 14.71 -19.80
N LEU A 62 10.69 13.47 -19.66
CA LEU A 62 10.11 12.70 -20.77
C LEU A 62 8.78 13.28 -21.29
N LEU A 63 8.03 13.94 -20.41
CA LEU A 63 6.72 14.54 -20.71
C LEU A 63 6.81 15.99 -21.17
N GLU A 64 7.96 16.63 -21.02
CA GLU A 64 8.16 18.02 -21.43
C GLU A 64 7.88 18.22 -22.92
N GLY A 65 7.10 19.25 -23.24
CA GLY A 65 6.71 19.57 -24.62
C GLY A 65 5.80 18.52 -25.30
N LYS A 66 5.42 17.44 -24.63
CA LYS A 66 4.53 16.41 -25.20
C LYS A 66 3.07 16.89 -25.25
N PRO A 67 2.25 16.34 -26.18
CA PRO A 67 0.83 16.68 -26.25
C PRO A 67 0.07 16.22 -25.01
N GLU A 68 -1.08 16.85 -24.78
CA GLU A 68 -2.01 16.44 -23.72
C GLU A 68 -2.42 14.96 -23.86
N GLY A 69 -2.59 14.28 -22.73
CA GLY A 69 -2.88 12.86 -22.64
C GLY A 69 -1.63 11.96 -22.71
N THR A 70 -0.44 12.53 -22.92
CA THR A 70 0.81 11.76 -22.88
C THR A 70 1.11 11.30 -21.46
N PHE A 71 1.37 10.02 -21.25
CA PHE A 71 1.54 9.45 -19.91
C PHE A 71 2.51 8.28 -19.83
N LEU A 72 2.97 7.98 -18.61
CA LEU A 72 3.70 6.78 -18.25
C LEU A 72 3.33 6.30 -16.84
N LEU A 73 3.39 5.00 -16.62
CA LEU A 73 3.32 4.36 -15.31
C LEU A 73 4.75 4.13 -14.80
N ARG A 74 4.99 4.40 -13.53
CA ARG A 74 6.28 4.17 -12.86
C ARG A 74 6.06 3.72 -11.43
N ASP A 75 7.10 3.20 -10.81
CA ASP A 75 7.10 2.92 -9.38
C ASP A 75 7.03 4.26 -8.62
N SER A 76 6.30 4.29 -7.50
CA SER A 76 6.27 5.50 -6.67
C SER A 76 7.57 5.63 -5.88
N ALA A 77 8.02 6.87 -5.67
CA ALA A 77 9.14 7.15 -4.78
C ALA A 77 8.71 7.23 -3.30
N GLN A 78 7.42 7.08 -3.01
CA GLN A 78 6.89 7.08 -1.64
C GLN A 78 6.59 5.66 -1.19
N GLU A 79 6.98 5.36 0.04
CA GLU A 79 6.93 4.01 0.62
C GLU A 79 5.51 3.42 0.70
N ASP A 80 4.49 4.27 0.84
CA ASP A 80 3.09 3.83 0.98
C ASP A 80 2.41 3.49 -0.35
N TYR A 81 3.05 3.75 -1.49
CA TYR A 81 2.45 3.57 -2.82
C TYR A 81 3.38 2.78 -3.73
N LEU A 82 2.88 1.72 -4.35
CA LEU A 82 3.69 0.96 -5.31
C LEU A 82 3.88 1.71 -6.63
N PHE A 83 2.83 2.38 -7.11
CA PHE A 83 2.82 2.95 -8.45
C PHE A 83 2.38 4.42 -8.47
N SER A 84 2.81 5.12 -9.50
CA SER A 84 2.33 6.45 -9.83
C SER A 84 2.26 6.60 -11.35
N VAL A 85 1.22 7.29 -11.81
CA VAL A 85 1.09 7.71 -13.19
C VAL A 85 1.57 9.14 -13.30
N SER A 86 2.45 9.39 -14.26
CA SER A 86 2.86 10.75 -14.63
C SER A 86 2.29 11.05 -16.01
N PHE A 87 1.61 12.19 -16.15
CA PHE A 87 0.86 12.50 -17.37
C PHE A 87 0.86 13.99 -17.68
N ARG A 88 0.58 14.33 -18.93
CA ARG A 88 0.52 15.70 -19.42
C ARG A 88 -0.93 16.15 -19.54
N ARG A 89 -1.30 17.24 -18.86
CA ARG A 89 -2.62 17.87 -18.98
C ARG A 89 -2.53 19.38 -18.77
N TYR A 90 -3.29 20.17 -19.53
CA TYR A 90 -3.30 21.64 -19.41
C TYR A 90 -1.91 22.29 -19.52
N GLY A 91 -1.07 21.74 -20.39
CA GLY A 91 0.31 22.22 -20.56
C GLY A 91 1.22 22.00 -19.36
N ARG A 92 0.85 21.11 -18.42
CA ARG A 92 1.63 20.77 -17.22
C ARG A 92 1.82 19.27 -17.09
N SER A 93 2.92 18.89 -16.43
CA SER A 93 3.17 17.51 -16.03
C SER A 93 2.57 17.32 -14.63
N LEU A 94 1.68 16.35 -14.51
CA LEU A 94 0.93 16.01 -13.30
C LEU A 94 1.23 14.58 -12.90
N HIS A 95 0.99 14.25 -11.63
CA HIS A 95 1.26 12.94 -11.08
C HIS A 95 0.09 12.49 -10.21
N ALA A 96 -0.37 11.26 -10.42
CA ALA A 96 -1.40 10.62 -9.61
C ALA A 96 -0.83 9.32 -9.03
N ARG A 97 -0.99 9.12 -7.73
CA ARG A 97 -0.58 7.88 -7.06
C ARG A 97 -1.69 6.86 -7.22
N VAL A 98 -1.32 5.61 -7.44
CA VAL A 98 -2.31 4.53 -7.47
C VAL A 98 -2.50 4.06 -6.04
N GLU A 99 -3.68 4.32 -5.50
CA GLU A 99 -4.09 3.95 -4.17
C GLU A 99 -4.80 2.59 -4.19
N GLN A 100 -4.82 1.89 -3.06
CA GLN A 100 -5.48 0.59 -2.94
C GLN A 100 -6.43 0.56 -1.75
N TRP A 101 -7.66 0.09 -1.98
CA TRP A 101 -8.63 -0.17 -0.94
C TRP A 101 -9.58 -1.31 -1.31
N ASN A 102 -9.82 -2.23 -0.38
CA ASN A 102 -10.73 -3.37 -0.55
C ASN A 102 -10.49 -4.15 -1.86
N HIS A 103 -9.23 -4.56 -2.08
CA HIS A 103 -8.75 -5.23 -3.29
C HIS A 103 -8.95 -4.47 -4.62
N ASN A 104 -9.30 -3.18 -4.58
CA ASN A 104 -9.42 -2.33 -5.75
C ASN A 104 -8.37 -1.21 -5.74
N PHE A 105 -8.06 -0.69 -6.92
CA PHE A 105 -7.12 0.37 -7.19
C PHE A 105 -7.85 1.61 -7.73
N SER A 106 -7.48 2.79 -7.25
CA SER A 106 -8.07 4.08 -7.62
C SER A 106 -7.01 5.18 -7.60
N PHE A 107 -7.32 6.35 -8.13
CA PHE A 107 -6.53 7.57 -7.91
C PHE A 107 -6.97 8.36 -6.67
N ASP A 108 -8.11 7.99 -6.09
CA ASP A 108 -8.60 8.49 -4.79
C ASP A 108 -9.51 7.39 -4.19
N VAL A 109 -9.08 6.74 -3.09
CA VAL A 109 -9.91 5.72 -2.42
C VAL A 109 -10.89 6.31 -1.40
N HIS A 110 -10.78 7.61 -1.11
CA HIS A 110 -11.63 8.28 -0.14
C HIS A 110 -12.88 8.88 -0.79
N ASP A 111 -12.85 9.14 -2.10
CA ASP A 111 -14.01 9.54 -2.89
C ASP A 111 -14.70 8.32 -3.54
N PRO A 112 -15.91 7.92 -3.09
CA PRO A 112 -16.66 6.80 -3.67
C PRO A 112 -17.15 7.07 -5.10
N GLY A 113 -17.15 8.33 -5.56
CA GLY A 113 -17.48 8.71 -6.93
C GLY A 113 -16.34 8.47 -7.92
N VAL A 114 -15.10 8.30 -7.43
CA VAL A 114 -13.94 8.05 -8.28
C VAL A 114 -13.90 6.58 -8.71
N PHE A 115 -13.57 6.38 -9.98
CA PHE A 115 -13.51 5.05 -10.56
C PHE A 115 -12.42 4.19 -9.91
N HIS A 116 -12.75 2.94 -9.65
CA HIS A 116 -11.85 1.95 -9.09
C HIS A 116 -11.93 0.64 -9.88
N ALA A 117 -10.82 -0.10 -9.93
CA ALA A 117 -10.72 -1.36 -10.66
C ALA A 117 -9.95 -2.42 -9.84
N PRO A 118 -10.21 -3.72 -10.05
CA PRO A 118 -9.48 -4.79 -9.35
C PRO A 118 -8.03 -4.94 -9.81
N THR A 119 -7.63 -4.27 -10.90
CA THR A 119 -6.28 -4.30 -11.47
C THR A 119 -5.81 -2.88 -11.80
N VAL A 120 -4.50 -2.65 -11.73
CA VAL A 120 -3.91 -1.36 -12.11
C VAL A 120 -4.06 -1.16 -13.62
N SER A 121 -3.89 -2.20 -14.42
CA SER A 121 -4.12 -2.19 -15.87
C SER A 121 -5.54 -1.74 -16.24
N GLY A 122 -6.55 -2.22 -15.50
CA GLY A 122 -7.95 -1.85 -15.69
C GLY A 122 -8.23 -0.40 -15.30
N LEU A 123 -7.58 0.07 -14.22
CA LEU A 123 -7.60 1.48 -13.84
C LEU A 123 -7.06 2.35 -14.99
N LEU A 124 -5.90 2.01 -15.56
CA LEU A 124 -5.33 2.75 -16.68
C LEU A 124 -6.24 2.77 -17.91
N GLU A 125 -6.88 1.63 -18.23
CA GLU A 125 -7.77 1.49 -19.39
C GLU A 125 -8.94 2.49 -19.33
N ARG A 126 -9.55 2.67 -18.16
CA ARG A 126 -10.68 3.60 -17.98
C ARG A 126 -10.35 5.03 -18.33
N TYR A 127 -9.12 5.47 -18.08
CA TYR A 127 -8.68 6.85 -18.27
C TYR A 127 -8.05 7.11 -19.65
N LYS A 128 -8.15 6.15 -20.60
CA LYS A 128 -7.62 6.33 -21.97
C LYS A 128 -8.52 7.20 -22.85
N ASP A 129 -9.84 7.11 -22.68
CA ASP A 129 -10.80 7.77 -23.56
C ASP A 129 -11.02 9.23 -23.13
N PRO A 130 -10.63 10.23 -23.95
CA PRO A 130 -10.85 11.63 -23.62
C PRO A 130 -12.33 12.01 -23.47
N SER A 131 -13.24 11.30 -24.15
CA SER A 131 -14.68 11.58 -24.08
C SER A 131 -15.30 11.14 -22.75
N ALA A 132 -14.64 10.22 -22.04
CA ALA A 132 -15.09 9.66 -20.78
C ALA A 132 -14.32 10.22 -19.56
N CYS A 133 -13.39 11.16 -19.77
CA CYS A 133 -12.58 11.75 -18.70
C CYS A 133 -13.04 13.18 -18.39
N MET A 134 -13.41 13.42 -17.14
CA MET A 134 -13.69 14.75 -16.62
C MET A 134 -12.43 15.60 -16.60
N PHE A 135 -12.58 16.93 -16.51
CA PHE A 135 -11.46 17.89 -16.58
C PHE A 135 -10.45 17.75 -15.41
N PHE A 136 -10.85 17.20 -14.26
CA PHE A 136 -9.98 17.02 -13.11
C PHE A 136 -9.31 15.64 -13.05
N GLU A 137 -9.76 14.69 -13.88
CA GLU A 137 -9.27 13.31 -13.86
C GLU A 137 -7.89 13.16 -14.54
N PRO A 138 -7.22 12.01 -14.45
CA PRO A 138 -6.10 11.73 -15.34
C PRO A 138 -6.60 11.51 -16.78
N LEU A 139 -5.84 12.00 -17.76
CA LEU A 139 -6.05 11.65 -19.17
C LEU A 139 -4.84 10.85 -19.66
N LEU A 140 -5.06 9.57 -19.95
CA LEU A 140 -4.01 8.57 -20.20
C LEU A 140 -4.11 8.00 -21.61
N SER A 141 -4.29 8.86 -22.61
CA SER A 141 -4.59 8.44 -23.99
C SER A 141 -3.36 8.08 -24.82
N ARG A 142 -2.17 8.60 -24.47
CA ARG A 142 -0.95 8.49 -25.29
C ARG A 142 0.22 7.92 -24.46
N PRO A 143 0.48 6.60 -24.52
CA PRO A 143 1.55 6.00 -23.72
C PRO A 143 2.94 6.44 -24.22
N VAL A 144 3.83 6.77 -23.29
CA VAL A 144 5.27 6.91 -23.59
C VAL A 144 5.90 5.53 -23.51
N CYS A 145 6.36 5.00 -24.64
CA CYS A 145 6.97 3.67 -24.71
C CYS A 145 8.38 3.66 -24.10
N ARG A 146 8.61 2.72 -23.18
CA ARG A 146 9.92 2.39 -22.61
C ARG A 146 10.86 1.87 -23.71
N PRO A 147 12.05 2.46 -23.92
CA PRO A 147 12.96 2.09 -25.00
C PRO A 147 13.93 0.96 -24.63
N PHE A 148 13.80 0.35 -23.45
CA PHE A 148 14.70 -0.68 -22.93
C PHE A 148 13.93 -1.89 -22.37
N PRO A 149 14.51 -3.09 -22.37
CA PRO A 149 13.93 -4.24 -21.68
C PRO A 149 14.17 -4.16 -20.17
N PHE A 150 13.32 -4.82 -19.37
CA PHE A 150 13.63 -5.05 -17.96
C PHE A 150 14.71 -6.14 -17.79
N ALA A 151 15.38 -6.12 -16.65
CA ALA A 151 16.30 -7.19 -16.27
C ALA A 151 15.57 -8.54 -16.21
N LEU A 152 16.28 -9.62 -16.57
CA LEU A 152 15.72 -10.97 -16.55
C LEU A 152 15.14 -11.34 -15.18
N GLN A 153 15.83 -10.96 -14.10
CA GLN A 153 15.37 -11.20 -12.73
C GLN A 153 13.99 -10.55 -12.45
N HIS A 154 13.74 -9.35 -12.96
CA HIS A 154 12.47 -8.65 -12.81
C HIS A 154 11.36 -9.33 -13.62
N LEU A 155 11.68 -9.78 -14.84
CA LEU A 155 10.74 -10.55 -15.66
C LEU A 155 10.36 -11.88 -15.00
N CYS A 156 11.34 -12.59 -14.44
CA CYS A 156 11.11 -13.81 -13.66
C CYS A 156 10.24 -13.54 -12.43
N ARG A 157 10.48 -12.45 -11.69
CA ARG A 157 9.64 -12.04 -10.56
C ARG A 157 8.18 -11.90 -10.95
N ALA A 158 7.91 -11.20 -12.04
CA ALA A 158 6.54 -10.96 -12.48
C ALA A 158 5.80 -12.27 -12.82
N VAL A 159 6.50 -13.22 -13.45
CA VAL A 159 5.94 -14.56 -13.74
C VAL A 159 5.69 -15.33 -12.46
N VAL A 160 6.68 -15.41 -11.54
CA VAL A 160 6.54 -16.16 -10.29
C VAL A 160 5.42 -15.57 -9.42
N ALA A 161 5.35 -14.25 -9.28
CA ALA A 161 4.31 -13.56 -8.53
C ALA A 161 2.91 -13.83 -9.10
N GLY A 162 2.79 -14.02 -10.42
CA GLY A 162 1.52 -14.39 -11.07
C GLY A 162 1.10 -15.86 -10.86
N CYS A 163 1.99 -16.71 -10.34
CA CYS A 163 1.74 -18.15 -10.13
C CYS A 163 1.60 -18.54 -8.65
N THR A 164 1.71 -17.59 -7.72
CA THR A 164 1.67 -17.88 -6.28
C THR A 164 1.04 -16.72 -5.50
N SER A 165 0.89 -16.88 -4.18
CA SER A 165 0.44 -15.83 -3.27
C SER A 165 1.62 -15.26 -2.46
N TYR A 166 1.39 -14.15 -1.75
CA TYR A 166 2.41 -13.55 -0.89
C TYR A 166 2.97 -14.56 0.14
N ASP A 167 2.08 -15.32 0.78
CA ASP A 167 2.46 -16.36 1.73
C ASP A 167 3.09 -17.58 1.03
N GLY A 168 2.63 -17.88 -0.19
CA GLY A 168 3.17 -18.93 -1.04
C GLY A 168 4.65 -18.74 -1.36
N ILE A 169 5.12 -17.49 -1.53
CA ILE A 169 6.54 -17.16 -1.73
C ILE A 169 7.40 -17.69 -0.58
N GLY A 170 6.91 -17.65 0.67
CA GLY A 170 7.66 -18.13 1.84
C GLY A 170 7.94 -19.63 1.84
N ARG A 171 7.23 -20.39 0.99
CA ARG A 171 7.39 -21.85 0.86
C ARG A 171 8.29 -22.26 -0.30
N LEU A 172 8.76 -21.30 -1.09
CA LEU A 172 9.64 -21.59 -2.23
C LEU A 172 11.04 -22.00 -1.72
N PRO A 173 11.67 -23.04 -2.31
CA PRO A 173 13.00 -23.51 -1.92
C PRO A 173 14.09 -22.61 -2.49
N ILE A 174 14.07 -21.32 -2.12
CA ILE A 174 15.01 -20.29 -2.57
C ILE A 174 15.51 -19.48 -1.35
N PRO A 175 16.69 -18.83 -1.43
CA PRO A 175 17.19 -17.96 -0.38
C PRO A 175 16.20 -16.86 0.05
N SER A 176 16.22 -16.49 1.33
CA SER A 176 15.32 -15.47 1.90
C SER A 176 15.39 -14.13 1.17
N ALA A 177 16.59 -13.70 0.76
CA ALA A 177 16.77 -12.48 -0.03
C ALA A 177 15.99 -12.50 -1.37
N LEU A 178 15.87 -13.67 -2.02
CA LEU A 178 15.04 -13.80 -3.21
C LEU A 178 13.55 -13.85 -2.86
N GLN A 179 13.18 -14.41 -1.72
CA GLN A 179 11.79 -14.34 -1.24
C GLN A 179 11.36 -12.89 -0.98
N GLU A 180 12.22 -12.08 -0.34
CA GLU A 180 11.99 -10.64 -0.12
C GLU A 180 11.85 -9.90 -1.45
N TYR A 181 12.75 -10.16 -2.41
CA TYR A 181 12.68 -9.59 -3.75
C TYR A 181 11.36 -9.91 -4.49
N LEU A 182 10.85 -11.14 -4.34
CA LEU A 182 9.57 -11.55 -4.93
C LEU A 182 8.36 -10.91 -4.22
N LYS A 183 8.51 -10.56 -2.94
CA LYS A 183 7.46 -9.94 -2.11
C LYS A 183 7.36 -8.42 -2.30
N GLU A 184 8.30 -7.78 -2.99
CA GLU A 184 8.40 -6.32 -3.11
C GLU A 184 7.08 -5.65 -3.58
N TYR A 185 6.44 -6.15 -4.63
CA TYR A 185 5.18 -5.60 -5.14
C TYR A 185 3.95 -6.21 -4.46
N HIS A 186 3.69 -5.78 -3.23
CA HIS A 186 2.50 -6.15 -2.47
C HIS A 186 1.81 -4.92 -1.86
N TYR A 187 0.51 -5.02 -1.64
CA TYR A 187 -0.26 -4.03 -0.88
C TYR A 187 -0.75 -4.64 0.44
N LYS A 188 -1.08 -3.77 1.41
CA LYS A 188 -1.60 -4.15 2.72
C LYS A 188 -3.12 -4.05 2.72
N GLN A 189 -3.81 -5.16 2.86
CA GLN A 189 -5.27 -5.21 2.97
C GLN A 189 -5.69 -5.27 4.44
N LYS A 190 -6.53 -4.31 4.87
CA LYS A 190 -7.13 -4.32 6.21
C LYS A 190 -8.11 -5.49 6.34
N VAL A 191 -7.96 -6.27 7.40
CA VAL A 191 -8.90 -7.32 7.79
C VAL A 191 -9.51 -6.93 9.14
N ARG A 192 -10.84 -6.77 9.20
CA ARG A 192 -11.53 -6.59 10.49
C ARG A 192 -11.64 -7.95 11.18
N VAL A 193 -10.92 -8.15 12.27
CA VAL A 193 -11.19 -9.27 13.18
C VAL A 193 -12.45 -8.94 13.99
N ARG A 194 -13.49 -9.78 13.86
CA ARG A 194 -14.58 -9.80 14.85
C ARG A 194 -13.96 -10.18 16.19
N ARG A 195 -14.21 -9.37 17.22
CA ARG A 195 -13.86 -9.67 18.61
C ARG A 195 -14.21 -11.13 18.89
N LEU A 196 -13.24 -11.90 19.40
CA LEU A 196 -13.53 -13.17 20.04
C LEU A 196 -14.54 -12.86 21.15
N ASP A 197 -15.80 -13.23 20.94
CA ASP A 197 -16.79 -13.23 22.01
C ASP A 197 -16.27 -14.22 23.06
N THR A 198 -15.65 -13.69 24.11
CA THR A 198 -15.46 -14.43 25.36
C THR A 198 -16.83 -14.62 26.00
N ARG A 199 -17.61 -15.56 25.47
CA ARG A 199 -18.68 -16.23 26.22
C ARG A 199 -18.00 -17.25 27.11
N TRP A 200 -17.70 -16.85 28.34
CA TRP A 200 -17.49 -17.81 29.41
C TRP A 200 -18.86 -18.32 29.86
N ASN A 201 -18.98 -19.65 29.94
CA ASN A 201 -20.11 -20.37 30.55
C ASN A 201 -20.31 -19.98 32.02
#